data_AF-D7GYG3-F1
#
_entry.id   AF-D7GYG3-F1
#
_cell.length_a   1.000
_cell.length_b   1.000
_cell.length_c   1.000
_cell.angle_alpha   90.00
_cell.angle_beta   90.00
_cell.angle_gamma   90.00
#
_symmetry.space_group_name_H-M   'P 1'
#
loop_
_entity.id
_entity.type
_entity.pdbx_description
1 polymer ?
#
loop_
_entity_poly.entity_id
_entity_poly.type
_entity_poly.pdbx_seq_one_letter_code
_entity_poly.pdbx_strand_id
1 'polypeptide(L)'
;MAKEALNIRPFIPEYFNRTTDLNIFFVDWSSLAAGPCYPAAVWNTRHVGECTSQLVERIKELGAKNIHLIGFSLGGQLTNFVANALRPYKVSRITGLDPAGPGFLTAGPENKLDKGDAEFVDVIHTNAFVQGIVEESGHVDFYINGGVIQPGCWAENRFFACNHHRAPLYFAESITTQMGFWGWPCPSYTEYLIGRCPPKEPQIIMGEFVNRTSSGVHLVITDSVSPFAVGKFTGPAIEIFVKSELIRRDILEKYKKDVENFIDEDDVVESLYEHSRLKNEHSKKKSENIIDSVSAEVDLI
;
A
#
# COMPACT_ATOMS: atom_id res chain seq x y z
N MET A 1 0.27 -7.19 -23.21
CA MET A 1 -0.90 -7.60 -22.40
C MET A 1 -0.56 -7.49 -20.93
N ALA A 2 -0.68 -6.30 -20.34
CA ALA A 2 -0.58 -6.10 -18.88
C ALA A 2 -1.99 -5.73 -18.40
N LYS A 3 -2.85 -6.75 -18.33
CA LYS A 3 -4.27 -6.65 -17.95
C LYS A 3 -4.52 -7.19 -16.53
N GLU A 4 -3.46 -7.32 -15.73
CA GLU A 4 -3.58 -7.41 -14.28
C GLU A 4 -3.24 -6.04 -13.73
N ALA A 5 -4.25 -5.17 -13.72
CA ALA A 5 -4.30 -4.13 -12.71
C ALA A 5 -4.19 -4.87 -11.37
N LEU A 6 -3.06 -4.71 -10.68
CA LEU A 6 -2.97 -4.95 -9.23
C LEU A 6 -4.29 -4.46 -8.63
N ASN A 7 -5.13 -5.37 -8.12
CA ASN A 7 -6.49 -5.10 -7.64
C ASN A 7 -6.57 -3.70 -6.98
N ILE A 8 -7.07 -2.71 -7.71
CA ILE A 8 -7.00 -1.28 -7.33
C ILE A 8 -7.85 -0.98 -6.08
N ARG A 9 -8.54 -1.98 -5.51
CA ARG A 9 -9.50 -1.76 -4.42
C ARG A 9 -9.53 -2.94 -3.45
N PRO A 10 -8.49 -3.11 -2.60
CA PRO A 10 -8.56 -4.02 -1.46
C PRO A 10 -9.56 -3.53 -0.40
N PHE A 11 -10.42 -2.55 -0.70
CA PHE A 11 -11.42 -2.05 0.23
C PHE A 11 -12.82 -2.47 -0.18
N ILE A 12 -13.06 -2.68 -1.48
CA ILE A 12 -14.42 -2.97 -1.98
C ILE A 12 -14.92 -4.28 -1.39
N PRO A 13 -14.30 -5.45 -1.66
CA PRO A 13 -14.77 -6.72 -1.12
C PRO A 13 -14.97 -6.70 0.41
N GLU A 14 -14.08 -6.02 1.11
CA GLU A 14 -13.98 -5.97 2.56
C GLU A 14 -15.11 -5.14 3.16
N TYR A 15 -15.39 -3.94 2.61
CA TYR A 15 -16.54 -3.15 3.03
C TYR A 15 -17.88 -3.75 2.58
N PHE A 16 -17.94 -4.44 1.43
CA PHE A 16 -19.16 -5.15 0.99
C PHE A 16 -19.52 -6.34 1.88
N ASN A 17 -18.52 -6.97 2.52
CA ASN A 17 -18.73 -8.04 3.50
C ASN A 17 -19.23 -7.53 4.87
N ARG A 18 -19.34 -6.20 5.06
CA ARG A 18 -19.90 -5.64 6.29
C ARG A 18 -21.43 -5.65 6.27
N THR A 19 -22.02 -5.69 7.45
CA THR A 19 -23.46 -5.56 7.68
C THR A 19 -23.93 -4.10 7.80
N THR A 20 -23.05 -3.12 7.59
CA THR A 20 -23.34 -1.69 7.78
C THR A 20 -23.55 -1.01 6.43
N ASP A 21 -24.64 -0.27 6.27
CA ASP A 21 -24.88 0.56 5.10
C ASP A 21 -23.90 1.73 5.06
N LEU A 22 -23.06 1.79 4.01
CA LEU A 22 -22.02 2.81 3.82
C LEU A 22 -22.12 3.37 2.40
N ASN A 23 -21.87 4.68 2.28
CA ASN A 23 -21.63 5.31 0.98
C ASN A 23 -20.11 5.39 0.76
N ILE A 24 -19.60 4.72 -0.27
CA ILE A 24 -18.18 4.68 -0.58
C ILE A 24 -17.92 5.47 -1.85
N PHE A 25 -17.08 6.51 -1.75
CA PHE A 25 -16.68 7.36 -2.87
C PHE A 25 -15.19 7.14 -3.16
N PHE A 26 -14.87 6.82 -4.41
CA PHE A 26 -13.48 6.76 -4.88
C PHE A 26 -13.13 8.05 -5.60
N VAL A 27 -12.12 8.76 -5.11
CA VAL A 27 -11.56 9.95 -5.77
C VAL A 27 -10.46 9.49 -6.71
N ASP A 28 -10.78 9.36 -8.00
CA ASP A 28 -9.79 9.06 -9.03
C ASP A 28 -9.17 10.35 -9.54
N TRP A 29 -7.88 10.53 -9.24
CA TRP A 29 -7.05 11.64 -9.71
C TRP A 29 -5.79 11.11 -10.40
N SER A 30 -5.86 9.89 -10.94
CA SER A 30 -4.73 9.20 -11.57
C SER A 30 -4.09 9.99 -12.73
N SER A 31 -4.90 10.75 -13.48
CA SER A 31 -4.40 11.63 -14.56
C SER A 31 -3.49 12.76 -14.05
N LEU A 32 -3.67 13.20 -12.80
CA LEU A 32 -2.88 14.25 -12.16
C LEU A 32 -1.74 13.69 -11.29
N ALA A 33 -1.80 12.40 -10.95
CA ALA A 33 -0.77 11.67 -10.22
C ALA A 33 0.21 10.91 -11.13
N ALA A 34 -0.06 10.89 -12.45
CA ALA A 34 0.69 10.08 -13.40
C ALA A 34 2.17 10.47 -13.45
N GLY A 35 3.04 9.46 -13.48
CA GLY A 35 4.47 9.64 -13.72
C GLY A 35 4.77 10.16 -15.14
N PRO A 36 6.00 10.62 -15.39
CA PRO A 36 7.19 10.44 -14.55
C PRO A 36 7.45 11.58 -13.55
N CYS A 37 6.70 12.68 -13.58
CA CYS A 37 7.03 13.87 -12.80
C CYS A 37 6.42 13.85 -11.39
N TYR A 38 7.12 13.23 -10.44
CA TYR A 38 6.66 13.18 -9.04
C TYR A 38 6.43 14.58 -8.40
N PRO A 39 7.29 15.60 -8.59
CA PRO A 39 7.03 16.93 -8.04
C PRO A 39 5.73 17.56 -8.54
N ALA A 40 5.33 17.28 -9.79
CA ALA A 40 4.03 17.73 -10.31
C ALA A 40 2.88 17.03 -9.59
N ALA A 41 2.97 15.73 -9.34
CA ALA A 41 1.97 14.99 -8.57
C ALA A 41 1.85 15.52 -7.13
N VAL A 42 2.97 15.84 -6.47
CA VAL A 42 2.99 16.52 -5.16
C VAL A 42 2.25 17.85 -5.23
N TRP A 43 2.59 18.71 -6.19
CA TRP A 43 1.93 20.01 -6.37
C TRP A 43 0.42 19.89 -6.61
N ASN A 44 0.02 18.89 -7.40
CA ASN A 44 -1.38 18.65 -7.74
C ASN A 44 -2.23 18.20 -6.55
N THR A 45 -1.64 17.64 -5.48
CA THR A 45 -2.40 17.21 -4.29
C THR A 45 -3.25 18.33 -3.69
N ARG A 46 -2.75 19.58 -3.70
CA ARG A 46 -3.52 20.75 -3.24
C ARG A 46 -4.77 20.98 -4.08
N HIS A 47 -4.59 21.03 -5.40
CA HIS A 47 -5.71 21.25 -6.33
C HIS A 47 -6.75 20.13 -6.22
N VAL A 48 -6.31 18.88 -6.15
CA VAL A 48 -7.23 17.74 -5.98
C VAL A 48 -7.92 17.79 -4.62
N GLY A 49 -7.23 18.20 -3.55
CA GLY A 49 -7.83 18.41 -2.23
C GLY A 49 -8.96 19.45 -2.25
N GLU A 50 -8.73 20.60 -2.91
CA GLU A 50 -9.74 21.66 -3.10
C GLU A 50 -10.93 21.20 -3.96
N CYS A 51 -10.71 20.37 -4.97
CA CYS A 51 -11.82 19.77 -5.73
C CYS A 51 -12.59 18.73 -4.92
N THR A 52 -11.87 17.93 -4.13
CA THR A 52 -12.45 16.87 -3.30
C THR A 52 -13.26 17.47 -2.14
N SER A 53 -12.85 18.62 -1.58
CA SER A 53 -13.60 19.31 -0.54
C SER A 53 -14.98 19.75 -1.00
N GLN A 54 -15.15 20.13 -2.28
CA GLN A 54 -16.47 20.46 -2.85
C GLN A 54 -17.41 19.25 -2.84
N LEU A 55 -16.91 18.05 -3.14
CA LEU A 55 -17.68 16.82 -3.01
C LEU A 55 -18.06 16.55 -1.55
N VAL A 56 -17.09 16.68 -0.62
CA VAL A 56 -17.33 16.46 0.82
C VAL A 56 -18.34 17.46 1.38
N GLU A 57 -18.24 18.73 0.98
CA GLU A 57 -19.19 19.78 1.33
C GLU A 57 -20.60 19.41 0.83
N ARG A 58 -20.73 18.94 -0.41
CA ARG A 58 -22.02 18.51 -0.94
C ARG A 58 -22.61 17.31 -0.17
N ILE A 59 -21.78 16.33 0.17
CA ILE A 59 -22.19 15.16 0.96
C ILE A 59 -22.67 15.59 2.35
N LYS A 60 -21.98 16.55 2.97
CA LYS A 60 -22.38 17.16 4.25
C LYS A 60 -23.72 17.89 4.13
N GLU A 61 -23.94 18.70 3.09
CA GLU A 61 -25.21 19.40 2.84
C GLU A 61 -26.39 18.44 2.69
N LEU A 62 -26.15 17.25 2.15
CA LEU A 62 -27.15 16.18 2.05
C LEU A 62 -27.42 15.47 3.40
N GLY A 63 -26.75 15.89 4.48
CA GLY A 63 -27.00 15.45 5.85
C GLY A 63 -26.00 14.44 6.39
N ALA A 64 -24.92 14.12 5.67
CA ALA A 64 -23.88 13.23 6.18
C ALA A 64 -23.14 13.87 7.37
N LYS A 65 -23.08 13.15 8.50
CA LYS A 65 -22.40 13.61 9.73
C LYS A 65 -21.12 12.84 10.05
N ASN A 66 -20.98 11.62 9.54
CA ASN A 66 -19.89 10.69 9.81
C ASN A 66 -19.02 10.52 8.56
N ILE A 67 -18.26 11.54 8.20
CA ILE A 67 -17.40 11.52 7.01
C ILE A 67 -16.01 11.03 7.42
N HIS A 68 -15.53 9.98 6.75
CA HIS A 68 -14.21 9.39 6.95
C HIS A 68 -13.43 9.46 5.65
N LEU A 69 -12.31 10.21 5.66
CA LEU A 69 -11.39 10.26 4.53
C LEU A 69 -10.28 9.23 4.73
N ILE A 70 -10.01 8.41 3.74
CA ILE A 70 -8.91 7.44 3.75
C ILE A 70 -7.98 7.78 2.59
N GLY A 71 -6.71 8.02 2.89
CA GLY A 71 -5.73 8.45 1.90
C GLY A 71 -4.47 7.59 1.95
N PHE A 72 -4.03 7.08 0.81
CA PHE A 72 -2.78 6.33 0.68
C PHE A 72 -1.69 7.14 0.00
N SER A 73 -0.44 7.09 0.49
CA SER A 73 0.70 7.76 -0.13
C SER A 73 0.49 9.27 -0.28
N LEU A 74 0.60 9.84 -1.48
CA LEU A 74 0.21 11.22 -1.78
C LEU A 74 -1.25 11.51 -1.43
N GLY A 75 -2.14 10.52 -1.56
CA GLY A 75 -3.53 10.62 -1.11
C GLY A 75 -3.66 10.78 0.40
N GLY A 76 -2.71 10.27 1.19
CA GLY A 76 -2.65 10.48 2.64
C GLY A 76 -2.33 11.92 3.01
N GLN A 77 -1.49 12.60 2.22
CA GLN A 77 -1.23 14.04 2.37
C GLN A 77 -2.37 14.87 1.78
N LEU A 78 -3.02 14.40 0.72
CA LEU A 78 -4.14 15.07 0.06
C LEU A 78 -5.31 15.35 1.01
N THR A 79 -5.57 14.47 1.98
CA THR A 79 -6.66 14.66 2.96
C THR A 79 -6.48 15.92 3.82
N ASN A 80 -5.24 16.39 4.06
CA ASN A 80 -4.97 17.69 4.71
C ASN A 80 -5.56 18.85 3.88
N PHE A 81 -5.33 18.86 2.57
CA PHE A 81 -5.86 19.92 1.71
C PHE A 81 -7.39 19.88 1.64
N VAL A 82 -8.01 18.70 1.72
CA VAL A 82 -9.47 18.57 1.87
C VAL A 82 -9.93 19.20 3.19
N ALA A 83 -9.29 18.84 4.30
CA ALA A 83 -9.62 19.37 5.62
C ALA A 83 -9.45 20.89 5.72
N ASN A 84 -8.36 21.42 5.19
CA ASN A 84 -8.07 22.85 5.21
C ASN A 84 -9.09 23.66 4.42
N ALA A 85 -9.51 23.16 3.26
CA ALA A 85 -10.56 23.80 2.45
C ALA A 85 -11.95 23.75 3.10
N LEU A 86 -12.19 22.82 4.04
CA LEU A 86 -13.46 22.68 4.75
C LEU A 86 -13.55 23.52 6.04
N ARG A 87 -12.46 24.15 6.48
CA ARG A 87 -12.45 24.92 7.74
C ARG A 87 -13.55 26.00 7.75
N PRO A 88 -14.24 26.20 8.90
CA PRO A 88 -13.97 25.63 10.23
C PRO A 88 -14.58 24.24 10.46
N TYR A 89 -15.24 23.63 9.47
CA TYR A 89 -15.80 22.29 9.62
C TYR A 89 -14.68 21.23 9.64
N LYS A 90 -14.79 20.28 10.56
CA LYS A 90 -13.92 19.11 10.63
C LYS A 90 -14.70 17.86 10.23
N VAL A 91 -14.08 17.05 9.38
CA VAL A 91 -14.57 15.69 9.12
C VAL A 91 -14.38 14.81 10.35
N SER A 92 -15.18 13.76 10.46
CA SER A 92 -15.20 12.92 11.67
C SER A 92 -13.93 12.10 11.84
N ARG A 93 -13.30 11.69 10.73
CA ARG A 93 -12.08 10.88 10.75
C ARG A 93 -11.24 11.07 9.50
N ILE A 94 -9.92 11.08 9.66
CA ILE A 94 -8.96 10.86 8.58
C ILE A 94 -8.11 9.64 8.93
N THR A 95 -7.92 8.73 7.98
CA THR A 95 -6.89 7.68 8.08
C THR A 95 -5.82 7.91 7.03
N GLY A 96 -4.58 8.11 7.49
CA GLY A 96 -3.39 8.20 6.66
C GLY A 96 -2.73 6.84 6.49
N LEU A 97 -2.75 6.29 5.28
CA LEU A 97 -2.10 5.02 4.94
C LEU A 97 -0.73 5.31 4.33
N ASP A 98 0.30 5.14 5.13
CA ASP A 98 1.70 5.47 4.82
C ASP A 98 1.86 6.80 4.06
N PRO A 99 1.46 7.95 4.66
CA PRO A 99 1.44 9.23 3.97
C PRO A 99 2.81 9.58 3.38
N ALA A 100 2.83 10.09 2.15
CA ALA A 100 4.08 10.31 1.42
C ALA A 100 5.01 11.31 2.13
N GLY A 101 6.30 10.97 2.23
CA GLY A 101 7.34 11.83 2.80
C GLY A 101 7.92 12.83 1.82
N PRO A 102 8.43 12.42 0.65
CA PRO A 102 9.07 13.34 -0.30
C PRO A 102 8.14 14.50 -0.70
N GLY A 103 8.59 15.74 -0.46
CA GLY A 103 7.79 16.96 -0.68
C GLY A 103 7.03 17.46 0.56
N PHE A 104 6.92 16.66 1.62
CA PHE A 104 6.13 16.96 2.83
C PHE A 104 6.93 16.98 4.13
N LEU A 105 8.13 16.38 4.18
CA LEU A 105 8.94 16.26 5.42
C LEU A 105 9.19 17.59 6.15
N THR A 106 9.35 18.70 5.42
CA THR A 106 9.59 20.04 6.00
C THR A 106 8.37 20.96 5.90
N ALA A 107 7.23 20.44 5.45
CA ALA A 107 6.02 21.21 5.31
C ALA A 107 5.42 21.54 6.70
N GLY A 108 4.79 22.71 6.83
CA GLY A 108 4.02 23.06 8.01
C GLY A 108 2.64 22.37 8.02
N PRO A 109 1.90 22.40 9.15
CA PRO A 109 0.61 21.70 9.31
C PRO A 109 -0.47 22.06 8.27
N GLU A 110 -0.38 23.22 7.62
CA GLU A 110 -1.29 23.64 6.55
C GLU A 110 -1.01 22.96 5.19
N ASN A 111 0.07 22.18 5.09
CA ASN A 111 0.57 21.62 3.84
C ASN A 111 0.96 20.14 3.95
N LYS A 112 0.58 19.48 5.04
CA LYS A 112 0.79 18.05 5.29
C LYS A 112 -0.22 17.56 6.31
N LEU A 113 -0.51 16.26 6.30
CA LEU A 113 -1.37 15.61 7.27
C LEU A 113 -0.94 15.94 8.69
N ASP A 114 -1.88 16.43 9.49
CA ASP A 114 -1.72 16.73 10.91
C ASP A 114 -2.97 16.30 11.69
N LYS A 115 -2.80 16.05 12.99
CA LYS A 115 -3.91 15.69 13.88
C LYS A 115 -5.03 16.74 13.90
N GLY A 116 -4.72 18.00 13.63
CA GLY A 116 -5.68 19.10 13.57
C GLY A 116 -6.72 18.99 12.43
N ASP A 117 -6.46 18.16 11.42
CA ASP A 117 -7.24 18.10 10.18
C ASP A 117 -8.63 17.46 10.33
N ALA A 118 -8.87 16.70 11.40
CA ALA A 118 -10.17 16.07 11.68
C ALA A 118 -10.46 16.02 13.17
N GLU A 119 -11.67 15.55 13.52
CA GLU A 119 -12.01 15.21 14.91
C GLU A 119 -11.17 14.04 15.43
N PHE A 120 -10.74 13.14 14.54
CA PHE A 120 -9.84 12.04 14.85
C PHE A 120 -8.98 11.70 13.63
N VAL A 121 -7.69 11.46 13.84
CA VAL A 121 -6.73 11.14 12.78
C VAL A 121 -5.93 9.93 13.23
N ASP A 122 -5.94 8.85 12.45
CA ASP A 122 -5.12 7.67 12.69
C ASP A 122 -4.20 7.40 11.50
N VAL A 123 -2.93 7.08 11.77
CA VAL A 123 -1.91 6.94 10.73
C VAL A 123 -1.25 5.58 10.82
N ILE A 124 -1.04 4.94 9.68
CA ILE A 124 -0.40 3.62 9.56
C ILE A 124 0.91 3.79 8.80
N HIS A 125 2.04 3.61 9.47
CA HIS A 125 3.38 3.71 8.90
C HIS A 125 3.91 2.32 8.55
N THR A 126 4.25 2.11 7.28
CA THR A 126 4.77 0.83 6.77
C THR A 126 6.05 0.96 5.96
N ASN A 127 6.35 2.15 5.45
CA ASN A 127 7.60 2.43 4.73
C ASN A 127 8.19 3.82 5.07
N ALA A 128 8.19 4.14 6.36
CA ALA A 128 8.82 5.33 6.93
C ALA A 128 10.29 5.46 6.49
N PHE A 129 10.78 6.70 6.37
CA PHE A 129 12.11 7.08 5.85
C PHE A 129 12.38 6.83 4.36
N VAL A 130 11.51 6.09 3.66
CA VAL A 130 11.69 5.82 2.22
C VAL A 130 10.62 6.53 1.42
N GLN A 131 9.38 6.04 1.45
CA GLN A 131 8.24 6.66 0.77
C GLN A 131 7.30 7.33 1.77
N GLY A 132 7.15 6.77 2.97
CA GLY A 132 6.30 7.30 4.03
C GLY A 132 7.01 8.31 4.93
N ILE A 133 6.23 9.19 5.55
CA ILE A 133 6.70 10.01 6.68
C ILE A 133 6.98 9.13 7.90
N VAL A 134 7.92 9.58 8.73
CA VAL A 134 8.23 8.99 10.05
C VAL A 134 7.70 9.83 11.20
N GLU A 135 7.31 11.07 10.94
CA GLU A 135 6.79 11.93 11.99
C GLU A 135 5.38 11.51 12.41
N GLU A 136 5.09 11.69 13.69
CA GLU A 136 3.75 11.55 14.25
C GLU A 136 2.85 12.63 13.64
N SER A 137 1.82 12.20 12.92
CA SER A 137 0.90 13.08 12.16
C SER A 137 -0.57 12.83 12.51
N GLY A 138 -0.84 11.84 13.37
CA GLY A 138 -2.17 11.52 13.85
C GLY A 138 -2.45 11.97 15.28
N HIS A 139 -3.69 11.73 15.71
CA HIS A 139 -3.98 11.53 17.13
C HIS A 139 -3.32 10.24 17.62
N VAL A 140 -3.35 9.19 16.78
CA VAL A 140 -2.69 7.91 17.01
C VAL A 140 -1.89 7.50 15.77
N ASP A 141 -0.67 7.01 15.99
CA ASP A 141 0.26 6.61 14.92
C ASP A 141 0.70 5.16 15.16
N PHE A 142 0.43 4.29 14.20
CA PHE A 142 0.74 2.87 14.23
C PHE A 142 1.95 2.58 13.35
N TYR A 143 3.05 2.12 13.94
CA TYR A 143 4.26 1.72 13.24
C TYR A 143 4.29 0.21 13.10
N ILE A 144 4.06 -0.27 11.88
CA ILE A 144 3.84 -1.68 11.62
C ILE A 144 5.18 -2.36 11.41
N ASN A 145 5.48 -3.39 12.20
CA ASN A 145 6.75 -4.10 12.24
C ASN A 145 7.96 -3.13 12.38
N GLY A 146 7.77 -2.03 13.12
CA GLY A 146 8.76 -0.96 13.24
C GLY A 146 8.65 0.18 12.23
N GLY A 147 7.72 0.08 11.28
CA GLY A 147 7.31 1.16 10.38
C GLY A 147 8.13 1.31 9.10
N VAL A 148 9.22 0.57 8.92
CA VAL A 148 10.14 0.74 7.77
C VAL A 148 10.06 -0.41 6.78
N ILE A 149 10.11 -1.65 7.29
CA ILE A 149 10.20 -2.86 6.48
C ILE A 149 9.19 -3.89 6.99
N GLN A 150 8.38 -4.38 6.07
CA GLN A 150 7.28 -5.29 6.34
C GLN A 150 7.70 -6.74 6.02
N PRO A 151 7.29 -7.71 6.85
CA PRO A 151 7.50 -9.13 6.59
C PRO A 151 6.97 -9.53 5.20
N GLY A 152 7.76 -10.34 4.48
CA GLY A 152 7.44 -10.78 3.11
C GLY A 152 8.00 -9.89 2.00
N CYS A 153 8.25 -8.60 2.24
CA CYS A 153 8.69 -7.68 1.18
C CYS A 153 10.15 -7.85 0.73
N TRP A 154 10.98 -8.54 1.52
CA TRP A 154 12.38 -8.85 1.19
C TRP A 154 12.53 -9.75 -0.05
N ALA A 155 11.49 -10.52 -0.38
CA ALA A 155 11.49 -11.50 -1.46
C ALA A 155 11.19 -10.89 -2.85
N GLU A 156 10.63 -9.69 -2.85
CA GLU A 156 10.05 -9.11 -4.05
C GLU A 156 11.07 -8.22 -4.77
N ASN A 157 11.14 -8.32 -6.10
CA ASN A 157 11.93 -7.42 -6.96
C ASN A 157 11.49 -5.93 -6.88
N ARG A 158 10.51 -5.61 -6.02
CA ARG A 158 9.95 -4.28 -5.79
C ARG A 158 9.91 -3.93 -4.29
N PHE A 159 11.01 -4.19 -3.57
CA PHE A 159 11.15 -4.01 -2.13
C PHE A 159 10.45 -2.75 -1.57
N PHE A 160 10.77 -1.56 -2.10
CA PHE A 160 10.18 -0.31 -1.62
C PHE A 160 8.67 -0.23 -1.90
N ALA A 161 8.24 -0.60 -3.10
CA ALA A 161 6.82 -0.58 -3.43
C ALA A 161 6.02 -1.55 -2.56
N CYS A 162 6.55 -2.76 -2.28
CA CYS A 162 5.90 -3.73 -1.42
C CYS A 162 5.64 -3.16 -0.03
N ASN A 163 6.67 -2.62 0.63
CA ASN A 163 6.53 -2.08 1.99
C ASN A 163 5.46 -0.98 2.05
N HIS A 164 5.48 -0.05 1.09
CA HIS A 164 4.53 1.06 1.01
C HIS A 164 3.09 0.57 0.80
N HIS A 165 2.89 -0.41 -0.09
CA HIS A 165 1.56 -0.96 -0.39
C HIS A 165 1.00 -1.88 0.71
N ARG A 166 1.75 -2.16 1.78
CA ARG A 166 1.22 -2.92 2.91
C ARG A 166 0.21 -2.13 3.74
N ALA A 167 0.35 -0.80 3.85
CA ALA A 167 -0.61 0.01 4.60
C ALA A 167 -2.07 -0.17 4.13
N PRO A 168 -2.40 -0.04 2.82
CA PRO A 168 -3.77 -0.29 2.36
C PRO A 168 -4.19 -1.76 2.52
N LEU A 169 -3.28 -2.73 2.38
CA LEU A 169 -3.59 -4.15 2.59
C LEU A 169 -3.88 -4.50 4.07
N TYR A 170 -3.15 -3.91 5.01
CA TYR A 170 -3.41 -4.09 6.44
C TYR A 170 -4.71 -3.41 6.86
N PHE A 171 -4.96 -2.19 6.37
CA PHE A 171 -6.22 -1.52 6.64
C PHE A 171 -7.42 -2.28 6.06
N ALA A 172 -7.31 -2.76 4.83
CA ALA A 172 -8.29 -3.63 4.20
C ALA A 172 -8.66 -4.83 5.08
N GLU A 173 -7.65 -5.62 5.48
CA GLU A 173 -7.87 -6.79 6.32
C GLU A 173 -8.45 -6.41 7.71
N SER A 174 -8.10 -5.23 8.23
CA SER A 174 -8.60 -4.74 9.52
C SER A 174 -10.13 -4.59 9.56
N ILE A 175 -10.78 -4.47 8.40
CA ILE A 175 -12.23 -4.31 8.27
C ILE A 175 -12.97 -5.61 8.60
N THR A 176 -12.41 -6.77 8.29
CA THR A 176 -13.11 -8.07 8.38
C THR A 176 -12.46 -9.06 9.34
N THR A 177 -11.19 -8.86 9.70
CA THR A 177 -10.45 -9.79 10.58
C THR A 177 -11.10 -9.90 11.96
N GLN A 178 -11.19 -11.14 12.47
CA GLN A 178 -11.63 -11.42 13.84
C GLN A 178 -10.47 -11.42 14.84
N MET A 179 -9.23 -11.62 14.35
CA MET A 179 -8.04 -11.58 15.21
C MET A 179 -7.68 -10.14 15.58
N GLY A 180 -7.74 -9.23 14.60
CA GLY A 180 -7.39 -7.83 14.77
C GLY A 180 -5.88 -7.57 14.70
N PHE A 181 -5.55 -6.32 14.37
CA PHE A 181 -4.20 -5.79 14.40
C PHE A 181 -4.02 -5.04 15.72
N TRP A 182 -3.36 -5.67 16.69
CA TRP A 182 -3.21 -5.09 18.02
C TRP A 182 -1.85 -4.42 18.16
N GLY A 183 -1.86 -3.18 18.65
CA GLY A 183 -0.66 -2.41 18.89
C GLY A 183 -0.46 -2.09 20.36
N TRP A 184 0.77 -2.22 20.85
CA TRP A 184 1.12 -1.78 22.21
C TRP A 184 1.68 -0.36 22.19
N PRO A 185 1.43 0.42 23.25
CA PRO A 185 1.86 1.80 23.31
C PRO A 185 3.38 1.92 23.47
N CYS A 186 3.94 2.94 22.84
CA CYS A 186 5.34 3.34 22.91
C CYS A 186 5.39 4.85 23.17
N PRO A 187 6.30 5.38 24.03
CA PRO A 187 6.28 6.80 24.36
C PRO A 187 6.55 7.73 23.18
N SER A 188 7.36 7.29 22.21
CA SER A 188 7.63 7.98 20.94
C SER A 188 8.28 7.01 19.97
N TYR A 189 8.30 7.35 18.68
CA TYR A 189 9.06 6.55 17.71
C TYR A 189 10.57 6.51 18.01
N THR A 190 11.13 7.57 18.59
CA THR A 190 12.54 7.59 19.03
C THR A 190 12.83 6.57 20.11
N GLU A 191 11.94 6.40 21.09
CA GLU A 191 12.09 5.36 22.13
C GLU A 191 12.02 3.95 21.55
N TYR A 192 11.25 3.74 20.47
CA TYR A 192 11.28 2.49 19.72
C TYR A 192 12.66 2.22 19.10
N LEU A 193 13.27 3.21 18.42
CA LEU A 193 14.56 3.05 17.75
C LEU A 193 15.70 2.66 18.71
N ILE A 194 15.63 3.10 19.97
CA ILE A 194 16.61 2.74 21.01
C ILE A 194 16.23 1.50 21.83
N GLY A 195 15.20 0.75 21.39
CA GLY A 195 14.81 -0.53 21.96
C GLY A 195 14.02 -0.45 23.28
N ARG A 196 13.36 0.67 23.57
CA ARG A 196 12.67 0.93 24.85
C ARG A 196 11.16 0.79 24.79
N CYS A 197 10.65 0.06 23.80
CA CYS A 197 9.22 -0.19 23.65
C CYS A 197 8.90 -1.69 23.68
N PRO A 198 9.12 -2.37 24.83
CA PRO A 198 8.67 -3.74 24.99
C PRO A 198 7.14 -3.83 24.93
N PRO A 199 6.58 -4.97 24.48
CA PRO A 199 5.14 -5.21 24.49
C PRO A 199 4.52 -4.98 25.87
N LYS A 200 3.41 -4.24 25.91
CA LYS A 200 2.68 -3.95 27.16
C LYS A 200 1.20 -3.67 26.90
N GLU A 201 0.39 -3.84 27.94
CA GLU A 201 -1.01 -3.42 27.95
C GLU A 201 -1.14 -1.94 28.39
N PRO A 202 -2.23 -1.23 28.04
CA PRO A 202 -3.32 -1.71 27.18
C PRO A 202 -2.92 -1.71 25.71
N GLN A 203 -3.13 -2.83 25.01
CA GLN A 203 -3.05 -2.88 23.56
C GLN A 203 -4.35 -2.36 22.94
N ILE A 204 -4.23 -1.63 21.83
CA ILE A 204 -5.38 -1.09 21.09
C ILE A 204 -5.45 -1.68 19.68
N ILE A 205 -6.64 -1.71 19.10
CA ILE A 205 -6.85 -2.16 17.73
C ILE A 205 -6.47 -1.05 16.75
N MET A 206 -5.68 -1.39 15.74
CA MET A 206 -5.39 -0.57 14.56
C MET A 206 -6.44 -0.81 13.47
N GLY A 207 -6.71 0.23 12.67
CA GLY A 207 -7.48 0.13 11.43
C GLY A 207 -8.92 0.57 11.61
N GLU A 208 -9.85 -0.03 10.88
CA GLU A 208 -11.24 0.42 10.79
C GLU A 208 -11.90 0.64 12.15
N PHE A 209 -11.66 -0.26 13.12
CA PHE A 209 -12.31 -0.24 14.45
C PHE A 209 -11.45 0.34 15.58
N VAL A 210 -10.42 1.13 15.26
CA VAL A 210 -9.65 1.86 16.27
C VAL A 210 -10.56 2.72 17.15
N ASN A 211 -10.29 2.73 18.46
CA ASN A 211 -11.01 3.60 19.38
C ASN A 211 -10.59 5.06 19.15
N ARG A 212 -11.56 5.93 18.86
CA ARG A 212 -11.32 7.34 18.55
C ARG A 212 -10.86 8.19 19.74
N THR A 213 -10.83 7.62 20.95
CA THR A 213 -10.22 8.26 22.14
C THR A 213 -8.75 7.86 22.33
N SER A 214 -8.24 6.93 21.52
CA SER A 214 -6.83 6.49 21.58
C SER A 214 -5.91 7.59 21.09
N SER A 215 -4.70 7.65 21.64
CA SER A 215 -3.68 8.59 21.20
C SER A 215 -2.26 8.09 21.41
N GLY A 216 -1.31 8.71 20.70
CA GLY A 216 0.12 8.42 20.80
C GLY A 216 0.58 7.27 19.89
N VAL A 217 1.84 6.88 20.09
CA VAL A 217 2.53 5.92 19.22
C VAL A 217 2.25 4.48 19.66
N HIS A 218 1.93 3.63 18.69
CA HIS A 218 1.70 2.20 18.90
C HIS A 218 2.51 1.37 17.92
N LEU A 219 3.08 0.27 18.42
CA LEU A 219 3.81 -0.70 17.61
C LEU A 219 2.89 -1.88 17.35
N VAL A 220 2.73 -2.24 16.09
CA VAL A 220 1.91 -3.37 15.64
C VAL A 220 2.83 -4.35 14.93
N ILE A 221 2.53 -5.63 15.02
CA ILE A 221 3.24 -6.69 14.32
C ILE A 221 2.27 -7.47 13.45
N THR A 222 2.78 -8.01 12.35
CA THR A 222 1.98 -8.76 11.39
C THR A 222 2.71 -9.99 10.90
N ASP A 223 1.98 -10.91 10.31
CA ASP A 223 2.56 -11.98 9.50
C ASP A 223 3.04 -11.44 8.13
N SER A 224 3.80 -12.26 7.43
CA SER A 224 4.34 -11.98 6.10
C SER A 224 3.35 -12.22 4.97
N VAL A 225 2.34 -13.06 5.18
CA VAL A 225 1.32 -13.44 4.20
C VAL A 225 -0.07 -13.26 4.80
N SER A 226 -1.05 -12.95 3.94
CA SER A 226 -2.45 -12.79 4.36
C SER A 226 -3.07 -14.14 4.77
N PRO A 227 -3.87 -14.21 5.85
CA PRO A 227 -4.22 -13.10 6.75
C PRO A 227 -3.02 -12.64 7.58
N PHE A 228 -2.74 -11.33 7.55
CA PHE A 228 -1.61 -10.68 8.19
C PHE A 228 -1.81 -10.42 9.68
N ALA A 229 -3.05 -10.26 10.12
CA ALA A 229 -3.38 -10.04 11.52
C ALA A 229 -2.92 -11.23 12.37
N VAL A 230 -2.30 -10.97 13.52
CA VAL A 230 -1.84 -12.03 14.44
C VAL A 230 -2.51 -11.97 15.81
N GLY A 231 -3.45 -11.06 16.02
CA GLY A 231 -4.13 -10.87 17.29
C GLY A 231 -3.30 -10.09 18.32
N LYS A 232 -3.73 -10.16 19.59
CA LYS A 232 -3.01 -9.52 20.70
C LYS A 232 -1.63 -10.14 20.86
N PHE A 233 -0.61 -9.31 20.95
CA PHE A 233 0.74 -9.80 21.14
C PHE A 233 1.04 -10.07 22.61
N THR A 234 1.51 -11.27 22.90
CA THR A 234 1.82 -11.74 24.27
C THR A 234 3.22 -12.36 24.41
N GLY A 235 4.00 -12.46 23.33
CA GLY A 235 5.26 -13.21 23.27
C GLY A 235 6.48 -12.37 22.87
N PRO A 236 7.65 -13.02 22.67
CA PRO A 236 8.82 -12.40 22.05
C PRO A 236 8.67 -12.31 20.52
N ALA A 237 9.10 -11.19 19.91
CA ALA A 237 8.85 -10.92 18.47
C ALA A 237 9.43 -12.00 17.53
N ILE A 238 10.44 -12.73 18.00
CA ILE A 238 11.09 -13.82 17.27
C ILE A 238 10.14 -14.97 16.91
N GLU A 239 9.10 -15.23 17.72
CA GLU A 239 8.13 -16.29 17.45
C GLU A 239 7.33 -16.02 16.17
N ILE A 240 7.01 -14.75 15.89
CA ILE A 240 6.31 -14.35 14.66
C ILE A 240 7.24 -14.49 13.46
N PHE A 241 8.51 -14.09 13.59
CA PHE A 241 9.48 -14.27 12.52
C PHE A 241 9.65 -15.75 12.17
N VAL A 242 9.80 -16.63 13.17
CA VAL A 242 9.92 -18.09 12.96
C VAL A 242 8.67 -18.66 12.30
N LYS A 243 7.48 -18.28 12.79
CA LYS A 243 6.20 -18.71 12.21
C LYS A 243 6.06 -18.26 10.76
N SER A 244 6.42 -17.02 10.46
CA SER A 244 6.36 -16.46 9.11
C SER A 244 7.27 -17.22 8.13
N GLU A 245 8.45 -17.66 8.59
CA GLU A 245 9.39 -18.42 7.76
C GLU A 245 8.89 -19.84 7.47
N LEU A 246 8.28 -20.49 8.47
CA LEU A 246 7.63 -21.81 8.29
C LEU A 246 6.48 -21.73 7.28
N ILE A 247 5.57 -20.76 7.43
CA ILE A 247 4.45 -20.53 6.51
C ILE A 247 4.97 -20.21 5.10
N ARG A 248 6.00 -19.37 4.98
CA ARG A 248 6.63 -19.06 3.71
C ARG A 248 7.15 -20.31 3.00
N ARG A 249 7.76 -21.23 3.74
CA ARG A 249 8.21 -22.52 3.20
C ARG A 249 7.03 -23.35 2.70
N ASP A 250 5.95 -23.44 3.47
CA ASP A 250 4.76 -24.21 3.09
C ASP A 250 4.05 -23.62 1.85
N ILE A 251 4.00 -22.29 1.73
CA ILE A 251 3.47 -21.60 0.54
C ILE A 251 4.37 -21.85 -0.67
N LEU A 252 5.69 -21.80 -0.50
CA LEU A 252 6.63 -22.08 -1.59
C LEU A 252 6.46 -23.53 -2.07
N GLU A 253 6.31 -24.49 -1.16
CA GLU A 253 6.04 -25.89 -1.52
C GLU A 253 4.67 -26.06 -2.20
N LYS A 254 3.63 -25.35 -1.74
CA LYS A 254 2.34 -25.31 -2.43
C LYS A 254 2.48 -24.75 -3.85
N TYR A 255 3.22 -23.64 -4.02
CA TYR A 255 3.43 -23.01 -5.31
C TYR A 255 4.23 -23.90 -6.26
N LYS A 256 5.27 -24.59 -5.76
CA LYS A 256 5.98 -25.62 -6.52
C LYS A 256 5.03 -26.71 -7.00
N LYS A 257 4.17 -27.22 -6.12
CA LYS A 257 3.17 -28.23 -6.46
C LYS A 257 2.14 -27.72 -7.47
N ASP A 258 1.69 -26.47 -7.33
CA ASP A 258 0.75 -25.83 -8.26
C ASP A 258 1.40 -25.62 -9.63
N VAL A 259 2.69 -25.26 -9.69
CA VAL A 259 3.48 -25.18 -10.93
C VAL A 259 3.70 -26.57 -11.54
N GLU A 260 4.05 -27.58 -10.74
CA GLU A 260 4.17 -28.97 -11.19
C GLU A 260 2.85 -29.52 -11.76
N ASN A 261 1.71 -29.09 -11.22
CA ASN A 261 0.38 -29.44 -11.74
C ASN A 261 -0.05 -28.60 -12.96
N PHE A 262 0.58 -27.44 -13.21
CA PHE A 262 0.31 -26.57 -14.36
C PHE A 262 1.19 -26.84 -15.56
N ILE A 263 2.27 -27.60 -15.38
CA ILE A 263 3.10 -28.10 -16.48
C ILE A 263 2.42 -29.37 -16.99
N ASP A 264 1.49 -29.19 -17.92
CA ASP A 264 1.11 -30.27 -18.84
C ASP A 264 2.36 -30.54 -19.70
N GLU A 265 3.07 -31.64 -19.43
CA GLU A 265 4.36 -31.97 -20.07
C GLU A 265 4.24 -31.99 -21.61
N ASP A 266 3.05 -32.22 -22.15
CA ASP A 266 2.79 -32.30 -23.58
C ASP A 266 2.78 -30.90 -24.26
N ASP A 267 2.25 -29.87 -23.61
CA ASP A 267 2.11 -28.51 -24.18
C ASP A 267 3.46 -27.75 -24.23
N VAL A 268 4.35 -28.04 -23.28
CA VAL A 268 5.68 -27.42 -23.23
C VAL A 268 6.58 -27.99 -24.33
N VAL A 269 6.53 -29.30 -24.59
CA VAL A 269 7.34 -29.92 -25.64
C VAL A 269 6.89 -29.45 -27.02
N GLU A 270 5.58 -29.37 -27.28
CA GLU A 270 5.04 -28.92 -28.56
C GLU A 270 5.32 -27.42 -28.80
N SER A 271 5.17 -26.57 -27.77
CA SER A 271 5.50 -25.14 -27.88
C SER A 271 7.01 -24.88 -28.07
N LEU A 272 7.88 -25.67 -27.43
CA LEU A 272 9.33 -25.58 -27.63
C LEU A 272 9.75 -26.07 -29.03
N TYR A 273 9.08 -27.10 -29.56
CA TYR A 273 9.31 -27.59 -30.92
C TYR A 273 8.91 -26.57 -31.99
N GLU A 274 7.73 -25.95 -31.87
CA GLU A 274 7.27 -24.92 -32.80
C GLU A 274 8.12 -23.64 -32.70
N HIS A 275 8.53 -23.24 -31.49
CA HIS A 275 9.40 -22.07 -31.32
C HIS A 275 10.81 -22.29 -31.89
N SER A 276 11.33 -23.52 -31.84
CA SER A 276 12.58 -23.93 -32.51
C SER A 276 12.45 -23.90 -34.04
N ARG A 277 11.33 -24.44 -34.56
CA ARG A 277 11.04 -24.47 -35.99
C ARG A 277 10.93 -23.06 -36.60
N LEU A 278 10.18 -22.17 -35.95
CA LEU A 278 10.01 -20.78 -36.39
C LEU A 278 11.33 -19.99 -36.35
N LYS A 279 12.19 -20.20 -35.34
CA LYS A 279 13.52 -19.57 -35.29
C LYS A 279 14.42 -20.02 -36.44
N ASN A 280 14.37 -21.29 -36.84
CA ASN A 280 15.16 -21.81 -37.95
C ASN A 280 14.68 -21.25 -39.31
N GLU A 281 13.37 -21.12 -39.53
CA GLU A 281 12.82 -20.49 -40.74
C GLU A 281 13.15 -18.99 -40.81
N HIS A 282 13.11 -18.28 -39.67
CA HIS A 282 13.46 -16.85 -39.61
C HIS A 282 14.96 -16.62 -39.84
N SER A 283 15.83 -17.50 -39.32
CA SER A 283 17.27 -17.47 -39.57
C SER A 283 17.60 -17.71 -41.05
N LYS A 284 16.91 -18.66 -41.71
CA LYS A 284 17.06 -18.94 -43.15
C LYS A 284 16.67 -17.76 -44.03
N LYS A 285 15.52 -17.13 -43.77
CA LYS A 285 15.08 -15.90 -44.48
C LYS A 285 16.03 -14.73 -44.26
N LYS A 286 16.62 -14.62 -43.07
CA LYS A 286 17.58 -13.55 -42.76
C LYS A 286 18.92 -13.77 -43.48
N SER A 287 19.37 -15.02 -43.65
CA SER A 287 20.57 -15.33 -44.44
C SER A 287 20.36 -15.10 -45.94
N GLU A 288 19.18 -15.42 -46.50
CA GLU A 288 18.87 -15.19 -47.92
C GLU A 288 18.82 -13.69 -48.24
N ASN A 289 18.18 -12.88 -47.40
CA ASN A 289 18.10 -11.43 -47.59
C ASN A 289 19.47 -10.71 -47.46
N ILE A 290 20.41 -11.25 -46.69
CA ILE A 290 21.77 -10.70 -46.57
C ILE A 290 22.61 -11.03 -47.81
N ILE A 291 22.43 -12.22 -48.39
CA ILE A 291 23.13 -12.62 -49.63
C ILE A 291 22.65 -11.76 -50.81
N ASP A 292 21.36 -11.47 -50.91
CA ASP A 292 20.80 -10.62 -51.97
C ASP A 292 21.25 -9.15 -51.84
N SER A 293 21.41 -8.62 -50.62
CA SER A 293 21.89 -7.24 -50.42
C SER A 293 23.38 -7.05 -50.75
N VAL A 294 24.20 -8.09 -50.58
CA VAL A 294 25.64 -8.03 -50.90
C VAL A 294 25.90 -8.24 -52.40
N SER A 295 24.97 -8.89 -53.11
CA SER A 295 25.03 -9.06 -54.58
C SER A 295 24.66 -7.78 -55.35
N ALA A 296 23.96 -6.82 -54.76
CA ALA A 296 23.52 -5.59 -55.42
C ALA A 296 24.50 -4.41 -55.29
N GLU A 297 25.53 -4.50 -54.45
CA GLU A 297 26.54 -3.44 -54.21
C GLU A 297 27.86 -3.65 -54.98
N VAL A 298 27.94 -4.66 -55.87
CA VAL A 298 29.14 -4.98 -56.67
C VAL A 298 29.01 -4.61 -58.16
N ASP A 299 27.85 -4.17 -58.65
CA ASP A 299 27.62 -3.80 -60.06
C ASP A 299 27.51 -2.27 -60.32
N LEU A 300 28.13 -1.45 -59.47
CA LEU A 300 28.29 0.01 -59.69
C LEU A 300 29.74 0.48 -59.42
N ILE A 301 30.71 -0.14 -60.12
CA ILE A 301 31.97 0.47 -60.60
C ILE A 301 32.28 -0.10 -61.98
#